data_AF-A0A7C1V9V5-F1
#
_entry.id   AF-A0A7C1V9V5-F1
#
_cell.length_a   1.000
_cell.length_b   1.000
_cell.length_c   1.000
_cell.angle_alpha   90.00
_cell.angle_beta   90.00
_cell.angle_gamma   90.00
#
_symmetry.space_group_name_H-M   'P 1'
#
loop_
_entity.id
_entity.type
_entity.pdbx_description
1 polymer ?
#
loop_
_entity_poly.entity_id
_entity_poly.type
_entity_poly.pdbx_seq_one_letter_code
_entity_poly.pdbx_strand_id
1 'polypeptide(L)' 'MEQLQARKCGDCEKVISFQDFLRDNPTIDDKRGCDLWKSPLITVYCTKCFLNRPEKPYKTNRRYYYRNHRRIR' A
#
# COMPACT_ATOMS: atom_id res chain seq x y z
N MET A 1 -13.97 13.54 -10.96
CA MET A 1 -13.00 12.58 -10.40
C MET A 1 -13.29 11.24 -11.04
N GLU A 2 -12.34 10.67 -11.80
CA GLU A 2 -12.49 9.30 -12.30
C GLU A 2 -12.65 8.36 -11.11
N GLN A 3 -13.67 7.50 -11.12
CA GLN A 3 -13.82 6.46 -10.11
C GLN A 3 -12.76 5.39 -10.37
N LEU A 4 -11.68 5.43 -9.59
CA LEU A 4 -10.64 4.40 -9.66
C LEU A 4 -11.22 3.07 -9.18
N GLN A 5 -11.14 2.05 -10.02
CA GLN A 5 -11.57 0.70 -9.64
C GLN A 5 -10.76 0.21 -8.43
N ALA A 6 -11.47 -0.41 -7.49
CA ALA A 6 -10.84 -1.07 -6.36
C ALA A 6 -10.01 -2.26 -6.85
N ARG A 7 -8.86 -2.50 -6.21
CA ARG A 7 -7.96 -3.61 -6.55
C ARG A 7 -7.98 -4.66 -5.45
N LYS A 8 -7.73 -5.91 -5.80
CA LYS A 8 -7.58 -7.00 -4.83
C LYS A 8 -6.14 -7.09 -4.34
N CYS A 9 -5.98 -7.43 -3.06
CA CYS A 9 -4.69 -7.81 -2.48
C CYS A 9 -4.15 -9.04 -3.22
N GLY A 10 -2.87 -9.02 -3.62
CA GLY A 10 -2.23 -10.13 -4.33
C GLY A 10 -2.11 -11.43 -3.54
N ASP A 11 -2.29 -11.41 -2.21
CA ASP A 11 -2.15 -12.60 -1.35
C ASP A 11 -3.49 -13.11 -0.79
N CYS A 12 -4.32 -12.22 -0.23
CA CYS A 12 -5.55 -12.61 0.46
C CYS A 12 -6.83 -12.18 -0.27
N GLU A 13 -6.70 -11.64 -1.48
CA GLU A 13 -7.79 -11.13 -2.32
C GLU A 13 -8.68 -10.04 -1.73
N LYS A 14 -8.38 -9.56 -0.51
CA LYS A 14 -9.11 -8.46 0.12
C LYS A 14 -9.18 -7.27 -0.84
N VAL A 15 -10.38 -6.73 -1.03
CA VAL A 15 -10.62 -5.52 -1.84
C VAL A 15 -10.03 -4.30 -1.12
N ILE A 16 -9.27 -3.50 -1.86
CA ILE A 16 -8.60 -2.30 -1.39
C ILE A 16 -9.07 -1.15 -2.28
N SER A 17 -9.65 -0.12 -1.66
CA SER A 17 -9.97 1.11 -2.36
C SER A 17 -8.72 1.97 -2.56
N PHE A 18 -8.73 2.85 -3.56
CA PHE A 18 -7.64 3.80 -3.75
C PHE A 18 -7.40 4.69 -2.51
N GLN A 19 -8.49 5.09 -1.83
CA GLN A 19 -8.40 5.86 -0.59
C GLN A 19 -7.71 5.07 0.53
N ASP A 20 -8.02 3.78 0.69
CA ASP A 20 -7.33 2.93 1.66
C ASP A 20 -5.84 2.79 1.34
N PHE A 21 -5.51 2.69 0.05
CA PHE A 21 -4.12 2.63 -0.41
C PHE A 21 -3.35 3.92 -0.08
N LEU A 22 -3.91 5.10 -0.35
CA LEU A 22 -3.28 6.37 0.03
C LEU A 22 -3.14 6.51 1.55
N ARG A 23 -4.18 6.13 2.32
CA ARG A 23 -4.13 6.14 3.78
C ARG A 23 -3.03 5.25 4.34
N ASP A 24 -2.77 4.12 3.68
CA ASP A 24 -1.71 3.19 4.07
C ASP A 24 -0.30 3.65 3.59
N ASN A 25 -0.22 4.62 2.67
CA ASN A 25 1.01 5.16 2.09
C ASN A 25 1.07 6.70 2.18
N PRO A 26 1.16 7.29 3.39
CA PRO A 26 1.00 8.73 3.60
C PRO A 26 2.13 9.60 3.01
N THR A 27 3.27 9.00 2.62
CA THR A 27 4.39 9.71 2.00
C THR A 27 4.25 9.86 0.48
N ILE A 28 3.16 9.33 -0.09
CA ILE A 28 2.89 9.37 -1.52
C ILE A 28 1.78 10.41 -1.74
N ASP A 29 2.04 11.39 -2.60
CA ASP A 29 1.02 12.34 -3.02
C ASP A 29 -0.03 11.68 -3.94
N ASP A 30 -1.20 12.32 -4.10
CA ASP A 30 -2.32 11.74 -4.85
C ASP A 30 -1.96 11.43 -6.31
N LYS A 31 -1.11 12.24 -6.95
CA LYS A 31 -0.72 12.07 -8.35
C LYS A 31 0.14 10.82 -8.52
N ARG A 32 1.21 10.72 -7.75
CA ARG A 32 2.11 9.57 -7.72
C ARG A 32 1.37 8.32 -7.23
N GLY A 33 0.46 8.46 -6.29
CA GLY A 33 -0.39 7.39 -5.81
C GLY A 33 -1.27 6.84 -6.93
N CYS A 34 -1.88 7.72 -7.73
CA CYS A 34 -2.70 7.34 -8.88
C CYS A 34 -1.87 6.59 -9.94
N ASP A 35 -0.67 7.08 -10.27
CA ASP A 35 0.23 6.44 -11.23
C ASP A 35 0.63 5.03 -10.77
N LEU A 36 0.97 4.87 -9.48
CA LEU A 36 1.29 3.56 -8.90
C LEU A 36 0.06 2.64 -8.87
N TRP A 37 -1.12 3.18 -8.57
CA TRP A 37 -2.36 2.43 -8.49
C TRP A 37 -2.82 1.90 -9.86
N LYS A 38 -2.68 2.72 -10.91
CA LYS A 38 -3.02 2.35 -12.29
C LYS A 38 -1.96 1.46 -12.93
N SER A 39 -0.74 1.39 -12.38
CA SER A 39 0.33 0.58 -12.96
C SER A 39 0.00 -0.93 -12.93
N PRO A 40 0.01 -1.62 -14.09
CA PRO A 40 -0.20 -3.06 -14.15
C PRO A 40 1.01 -3.85 -13.64
N LEU A 41 2.18 -3.21 -13.58
CA LEU A 41 3.43 -3.82 -13.10
C LEU A 41 3.47 -3.97 -11.57
N ILE A 42 2.59 -3.27 -10.86
CA ILE A 42 2.56 -3.25 -9.40
C ILE A 42 1.45 -4.16 -8.89
N THR A 43 1.84 -5.12 -8.06
CA THR A 43 0.89 -5.89 -7.24
C THR A 43 0.60 -5.13 -5.95
N VAL A 44 -0.68 -4.89 -5.68
CA VAL A 44 -1.14 -4.23 -4.45
C VAL A 44 -1.31 -5.28 -3.36
N TYR A 45 -0.85 -4.97 -2.16
CA TYR A 45 -1.04 -5.82 -0.98
C TYR A 45 -1.73 -5.04 0.13
N CYS A 46 -2.59 -5.73 0.89
CA CYS A 46 -3.11 -5.14 2.13
C CYS A 46 -1.98 -5.06 3.15
N THR A 47 -2.08 -4.10 4.08
CA THR A 47 -1.06 -3.89 5.12
C THR A 47 -0.72 -5.17 5.91
N LYS A 48 -1.69 -6.07 6.18
CA LYS A 48 -1.41 -7.33 6.88
C LYS A 48 -0.54 -8.28 6.05
N CYS A 49 -0.91 -8.53 4.80
CA CYS A 49 -0.20 -9.42 3.88
C CYS A 49 1.15 -8.86 3.50
N PHE A 50 1.20 -7.55 3.21
CA PHE A 50 2.45 -6.83 3.09
C PHE A 50 3.26 -7.14 4.34
N LEU A 51 2.83 -6.74 5.55
CA LEU A 51 3.67 -6.79 6.74
C LEU A 51 4.18 -8.19 7.18
N ASN A 52 3.54 -9.27 6.74
CA ASN A 52 3.87 -10.63 7.13
C ASN A 52 4.56 -11.45 6.02
N ARG A 53 4.85 -10.87 4.84
CA ARG A 53 5.52 -11.60 3.74
C ARG A 53 6.93 -12.07 4.14
N PRO A 54 7.29 -13.35 3.87
CA PRO A 54 8.59 -13.94 4.23
C PRO A 54 9.72 -13.54 3.26
N GLU A 55 9.38 -13.12 2.03
CA GLU A 55 10.36 -12.80 1.00
C GLU A 55 10.90 -11.36 1.13
N LYS A 56 12.16 -11.30 1.58
CA LYS A 56 13.14 -10.18 1.57
C LYS A 56 13.22 -9.28 2.81
N PRO A 57 14.43 -9.11 3.40
CA PRO A 57 14.70 -8.21 4.52
C PRO A 57 14.83 -6.76 4.02
N TYR A 58 13.72 -6.14 3.60
CA TYR A 58 13.70 -4.68 3.53
C TYR A 58 13.46 -4.14 4.95
N LYS A 59 14.58 -4.01 5.67
CA LYS A 59 14.72 -3.54 7.05
C LYS A 59 14.01 -4.42 8.09
N THR A 60 14.77 -4.92 9.05
CA THR A 60 14.41 -5.76 10.21
C THR A 60 13.23 -5.25 11.07
N ASN A 61 12.70 -4.06 10.78
CA ASN A 61 11.75 -3.35 11.63
C ASN A 61 10.54 -2.79 10.85
N ARG A 62 9.98 -3.60 9.97
CA ARG A 62 8.84 -3.29 9.07
C ARG A 62 7.67 -2.57 9.75
N ARG A 63 7.25 -3.04 10.93
CA ARG A 63 6.18 -2.41 11.73
C ARG A 63 6.61 -1.09 12.35
N TYR A 64 7.86 -0.96 12.75
CA TYR A 64 8.42 0.28 13.30
C TYR A 64 8.43 1.38 12.24
N TYR A 65 8.94 1.10 11.03
CA TYR A 65 8.93 2.08 9.92
C TYR A 65 7.50 2.45 9.54
N TYR A 66 6.61 1.47 9.38
CA TYR A 66 5.20 1.74 9.07
C TYR A 66 4.50 2.60 10.14
N ARG A 67 4.75 2.33 11.42
CA ARG A 67 4.17 3.08 12.54
C ARG A 67 4.77 4.47 12.70
N ASN A 68 6.09 4.63 12.56
CA ASN A 68 6.73 5.94 12.67
C ASN A 68 6.35 6.86 11.50
N HIS A 69 6.23 6.35 10.28
CA HIS A 69 5.77 7.17 9.15
C HIS A 69 4.32 7.63 9.29
N ARG A 70 3.46 6.86 9.98
CA ARG A 70 2.11 7.31 10.34
C ARG A 70 2.07 8.36 11.46
N ARG A 71 3.15 8.53 12.22
CA ARG A 71 3.25 9.46 13.36
C ARG A 71 3.88 10.80 13.02
N ILE A 72 4.57 10.91 11.88
CA ILE A 72 5.11 12.18 11.40
C ILE A 72 3.96 12.93 10.71
N ARG A 73 3.14 13.58 11.54
CA ARG A 73 2.17 14.61 11.18
C ARG A 73 2.07 15.57 12.36
#